data_AF-A0A8H6S5X8-F1
#
_entry.id   AF-A0A8H6S5X8-F1
#
_cell.length_a   1.000
_cell.length_b   1.000
_cell.length_c   1.000
_cell.angle_alpha   90.00
_cell.angle_beta   90.00
_cell.angle_gamma   90.00
#
_symmetry.space_group_name_H-M   'P 1'
#
loop_
_entity.id
_entity.type
_entity.pdbx_description
1 polymer ?
#
loop_
_entity_poly.entity_id
_entity_poly.type
_entity_poly.pdbx_seq_one_letter_code
_entity_poly.pdbx_strand_id
1 'polypeptide(L)'
;MKTGMRGNVSTYRLNPTLIEEMVTGNLMPRPIGILAATISVTFVGAKNVPLFVLPKMFEVQRRRVHDALVWLQANNPLYANIEISSERLAELPEHGVPEELTTTARYTEDASVIAREHGGYVPSDADDGADTQVNEAEERDLPATR
;
A
#
# COMPACT_ATOMS: atom_id res chain seq x y z
N MET A 1 -2.78 18.58 13.16
CA MET A 1 -3.45 17.28 12.93
C MET A 1 -3.03 16.75 11.57
N LYS A 2 -2.32 15.62 11.50
CA LYS A 2 -2.11 14.89 10.23
C LYS A 2 -3.22 13.86 10.10
N THR A 3 -4.20 14.11 9.24
CA THR A 3 -5.17 13.09 8.84
C THR A 3 -4.42 12.08 7.98
N GLY A 4 -4.04 10.94 8.57
CA GLY A 4 -3.43 9.83 7.84
C GLY A 4 -4.47 9.21 6.90
N MET A 5 -4.07 8.89 5.67
CA MET A 5 -4.91 8.12 4.76
C MET A 5 -5.15 6.74 5.40
N ARG A 6 -6.42 6.38 5.65
CA ARG A 6 -6.79 5.05 6.15
C ARG A 6 -7.25 4.22 4.96
N GLY A 7 -6.52 3.15 4.65
CA GLY A 7 -6.82 2.24 3.54
C GLY A 7 -6.73 0.79 3.99
N ASN A 8 -7.39 -0.09 3.24
CA ASN A 8 -7.30 -1.54 3.42
C ASN A 8 -6.29 -2.13 2.44
N VAL A 9 -5.75 -3.29 2.79
CA VAL A 9 -4.93 -4.11 1.89
C VAL A 9 -5.65 -5.43 1.68
N SER A 10 -6.04 -5.71 0.44
CA SER A 10 -6.68 -6.96 0.03
C SER A 10 -5.70 -7.77 -0.80
N THR A 11 -5.42 -9.00 -0.38
CA THR A 11 -4.54 -9.93 -1.11
C THR A 11 -5.39 -10.97 -1.80
N TYR A 12 -5.21 -11.13 -3.12
CA TYR A 12 -5.86 -12.17 -3.91
C TYR A 12 -4.85 -13.24 -4.30
N ARG A 13 -5.30 -14.49 -4.47
CA ARG A 13 -4.45 -15.52 -5.05
C ARG A 13 -4.19 -15.17 -6.52
N LEU A 14 -2.94 -14.87 -6.82
CA LEU A 14 -2.46 -14.71 -8.18
C LEU A 14 -2.01 -16.07 -8.73
N ASN A 15 -2.05 -16.24 -10.05
CA ASN A 15 -1.58 -17.46 -10.71
C ASN A 15 -0.04 -17.53 -10.62
N PRO A 16 0.54 -18.47 -9.87
CA PRO A 16 1.97 -18.51 -9.60
C PRO A 16 2.79 -18.73 -10.87
N THR A 17 2.28 -19.47 -11.86
CA THR A 17 2.98 -19.71 -13.13
C THR A 17 3.10 -18.43 -13.96
N LEU A 18 2.04 -17.61 -13.98
CA LEU A 18 2.08 -16.32 -14.68
C LEU A 18 3.03 -15.34 -13.98
N ILE A 19 3.05 -15.33 -12.64
CA ILE A 19 3.97 -14.47 -11.89
C ILE A 19 5.42 -14.93 -12.09
N GLU A 20 5.68 -16.24 -12.08
CA GLU A 20 7.02 -16.79 -12.26
C GLU A 20 7.62 -16.32 -13.58
N GLU A 21 6.89 -16.42 -14.70
CA GLU A 21 7.35 -15.88 -15.99
C GLU A 21 7.69 -14.37 -15.92
N MET A 22 6.93 -13.61 -15.12
CA MET A 22 7.12 -12.18 -14.95
C MET A 22 8.32 -11.83 -14.04
N VAL A 23 8.65 -12.68 -13.08
CA VAL A 23 9.73 -12.43 -12.10
C VAL A 23 10.98 -13.29 -12.32
N THR A 24 10.99 -14.16 -13.32
CA THR A 24 12.14 -15.04 -13.64
C THR A 24 13.27 -14.27 -14.33
N GLY A 25 14.51 -14.67 -14.07
CA GLY A 25 15.73 -14.07 -14.64
C GLY A 25 16.37 -13.02 -13.73
N ASN A 26 17.50 -12.48 -14.15
CA ASN A 26 18.32 -11.58 -13.32
C ASN A 26 18.30 -10.12 -13.81
N LEU A 27 17.62 -9.84 -14.93
CA LEU A 27 17.61 -8.53 -15.56
C LEU A 27 16.67 -7.57 -14.81
N MET A 28 17.21 -6.43 -14.38
CA MET A 28 16.55 -5.41 -13.56
C MET A 28 16.71 -4.01 -14.16
N PRO A 29 15.79 -3.06 -13.91
CA PRO A 29 14.51 -3.26 -13.25
C PRO A 29 13.59 -4.21 -14.03
N ARG A 30 12.54 -4.71 -13.38
CA ARG A 30 11.49 -5.46 -14.07
C ARG A 30 10.72 -4.52 -14.99
N PRO A 31 10.24 -5.00 -16.16
CA PRO A 31 9.36 -4.21 -17.02
C PRO A 31 8.17 -3.68 -16.22
N ILE A 32 7.86 -2.40 -16.35
CA ILE A 32 6.89 -1.73 -15.50
C ILE A 32 5.45 -2.25 -15.71
N GLY A 33 5.15 -2.77 -16.90
CA GLY A 33 3.88 -3.46 -17.19
C GLY A 33 3.62 -4.68 -16.29
N ILE A 34 4.66 -5.29 -15.73
CA ILE A 34 4.54 -6.40 -14.77
C ILE A 34 3.94 -5.91 -13.46
N LEU A 35 4.30 -4.70 -13.03
CA LEU A 35 3.82 -4.13 -11.79
C LEU A 35 2.29 -3.95 -11.83
N ALA A 36 1.78 -3.40 -12.94
CA ALA A 36 0.36 -3.18 -13.17
C ALA A 36 -0.45 -4.49 -13.28
N ALA A 37 0.17 -5.57 -13.74
CA ALA A 37 -0.46 -6.89 -13.83
C ALA A 37 -0.39 -7.70 -12.51
N THR A 38 0.57 -7.38 -11.64
CA THR A 38 0.76 -8.09 -10.36
C THR A 38 0.06 -7.39 -9.20
N ILE A 39 0.00 -6.05 -9.22
CA ILE A 39 -0.53 -5.23 -8.14
C ILE A 39 -1.60 -4.31 -8.72
N SER A 40 -2.83 -4.42 -8.19
CA SER A 40 -3.91 -3.47 -8.47
C SER A 40 -4.08 -2.54 -7.27
N VAL A 41 -4.10 -1.23 -7.50
CA VAL A 41 -4.33 -0.23 -6.45
C VAL A 41 -5.65 0.48 -6.70
N THR A 42 -6.58 0.34 -5.76
CA THR A 42 -7.88 1.01 -5.80
C THR A 42 -7.89 2.15 -4.78
N PHE A 43 -8.13 3.37 -5.24
CA PHE A 43 -8.33 4.52 -4.36
C PHE A 43 -9.80 4.79 -4.19
N VAL A 44 -10.27 4.74 -2.95
CA VAL A 44 -11.64 5.11 -2.60
C VAL A 44 -11.57 6.38 -1.75
N GLY A 45 -12.11 7.49 -2.27
CA GLY A 45 -12.06 8.77 -1.58
C GLY A 45 -13.08 9.75 -2.16
N ALA A 46 -13.66 10.57 -1.30
CA ALA A 46 -14.64 11.57 -1.72
C ALA A 46 -13.97 12.74 -2.49
N LYS A 47 -14.71 13.35 -3.42
CA LYS A 47 -14.42 14.66 -4.04
C LYS A 47 -13.08 14.76 -4.81
N ASN A 48 -12.71 13.78 -5.63
CA ASN A 48 -11.50 13.82 -6.50
C ASN A 48 -10.15 13.99 -5.78
N VAL A 49 -10.09 13.93 -4.44
CA VAL A 49 -8.85 14.04 -3.67
C VAL A 49 -7.78 13.03 -4.12
N PRO A 50 -8.11 11.76 -4.46
CA PRO A 50 -7.11 10.78 -4.88
C PRO A 50 -6.29 11.21 -6.10
N LEU A 51 -6.91 11.78 -7.14
CA LEU A 51 -6.23 12.12 -8.39
C LEU A 51 -5.13 13.18 -8.22
N PHE A 52 -5.28 14.08 -7.25
CA PHE A 52 -4.29 15.12 -6.96
C PHE A 52 -3.09 14.60 -6.14
N VAL A 53 -3.28 13.56 -5.32
CA VAL A 53 -2.21 12.98 -4.49
C VAL A 53 -1.46 11.84 -5.18
N LEU A 54 -2.08 11.17 -6.15
CA LEU A 54 -1.48 10.09 -6.95
C LEU A 54 -0.07 10.41 -7.48
N PRO A 55 0.19 11.60 -8.05
CA PRO A 55 1.51 11.94 -8.57
C PRO A 55 2.63 11.91 -7.53
N LYS A 56 2.33 12.31 -6.28
CA LYS A 56 3.34 12.34 -5.21
C LYS A 56 3.65 10.97 -4.62
N MET A 57 2.70 10.04 -4.69
CA MET A 57 2.84 8.73 -4.07
C MET A 57 3.41 7.66 -5.00
N PHE A 58 3.21 7.81 -6.31
CA PHE A 58 3.73 6.90 -7.33
C PHE A 58 4.84 7.54 -8.17
N GLU A 59 5.47 8.59 -7.65
CA GLU A 59 6.58 9.22 -8.33
C GLU A 59 7.78 8.27 -8.41
N VAL A 60 8.19 7.97 -9.63
CA VAL A 60 9.38 7.19 -9.95
C VAL A 60 10.42 8.14 -10.54
N GLN A 61 11.65 7.98 -10.08
CA GLN A 61 12.81 8.69 -10.61
C GLN A 61 13.85 7.67 -11.07
N ARG A 62 14.08 7.59 -12.39
CA ARG A 62 15.04 6.65 -13.02
C ARG A 62 16.38 6.58 -12.28
N ARG A 63 16.95 7.73 -11.92
CA ARG A 63 18.24 7.82 -11.21
C ARG A 63 18.20 7.13 -9.86
N ARG A 64 17.13 7.34 -9.08
CA ARG A 64 16.99 6.70 -7.76
C ARG A 64 16.83 5.18 -7.88
N VAL A 65 16.11 4.71 -8.90
CA VAL A 65 15.97 3.27 -9.16
C VAL A 65 17.32 2.65 -9.50
N HIS A 66 18.10 3.28 -10.38
CA HIS A 66 19.45 2.83 -10.69
C HIS A 66 20.34 2.78 -9.43
N ASP A 67 20.41 3.88 -8.67
CA ASP A 67 21.25 3.97 -7.47
C ASP A 67 20.85 2.92 -6.42
N ALA A 68 19.56 2.66 -6.26
CA ALA A 68 19.04 1.61 -5.38
C ALA A 68 19.44 0.21 -5.86
N LEU A 69 19.36 -0.09 -7.16
CA LEU A 69 19.78 -1.38 -7.71
C LEU A 69 21.27 -1.62 -7.54
N VAL A 70 22.10 -0.61 -7.77
CA VAL A 70 23.55 -0.68 -7.52
C VAL A 70 23.83 -0.94 -6.04
N TRP A 71 23.13 -0.23 -5.14
CA TRP A 71 23.25 -0.47 -3.71
C TRP A 71 22.82 -1.89 -3.32
N LEU A 72 21.70 -2.39 -3.86
CA LEU A 72 21.20 -3.74 -3.60
C LEU A 72 22.17 -4.80 -4.09
N GLN A 73 22.77 -4.63 -5.26
CA GLN A 73 23.76 -5.55 -5.81
C GLN A 73 24.97 -5.69 -4.87
N ALA A 74 25.40 -4.58 -4.24
CA ALA A 74 26.55 -4.58 -3.33
C ALA A 74 26.23 -5.07 -1.91
N ASN A 75 24.99 -4.92 -1.43
CA ASN A 75 24.64 -5.09 -0.01
C ASN A 75 23.64 -6.21 0.28
N ASN A 76 22.94 -6.73 -0.73
CA ASN A 76 21.93 -7.76 -0.55
C ASN A 76 22.29 -9.03 -1.34
N PRO A 77 22.61 -10.15 -0.67
CA PRO A 77 22.94 -11.42 -1.34
C PRO A 77 21.87 -11.89 -2.33
N LEU A 78 20.59 -11.57 -2.10
CA LEU A 78 19.49 -11.93 -3.00
C LEU A 78 19.55 -11.17 -4.34
N TYR A 79 20.25 -10.04 -4.38
CA TYR A 79 20.40 -9.17 -5.54
C TYR A 79 21.84 -9.14 -6.08
N ALA A 80 22.76 -9.92 -5.52
CA ALA A 80 24.17 -9.89 -5.91
C ALA A 80 24.40 -10.22 -7.39
N ASN A 81 23.56 -11.09 -7.97
CA ASN A 81 23.69 -11.58 -9.34
C ASN A 81 22.72 -10.93 -10.33
N ILE A 82 22.19 -9.74 -10.03
CA ILE A 82 21.33 -9.02 -10.97
C ILE A 82 22.15 -8.36 -12.09
N GLU A 83 21.54 -8.22 -13.26
CA GLU A 83 22.04 -7.43 -14.38
C GLU A 83 21.19 -6.16 -14.51
N ILE A 84 21.82 -4.99 -14.51
CA ILE A 84 21.10 -3.72 -14.61
C ILE A 84 20.98 -3.33 -16.09
N SER A 85 19.77 -3.38 -16.62
CA SER A 85 19.44 -3.00 -18.00
C SER A 85 19.26 -1.48 -18.14
N SER A 86 20.15 -0.85 -18.90
CA SER A 86 20.01 0.56 -19.29
C SER A 86 18.76 0.83 -20.12
N GLU A 87 18.37 -0.13 -20.96
CA GLU A 87 17.16 -0.04 -21.80
C GLU A 87 15.90 0.05 -20.93
N ARG A 88 15.73 -0.85 -19.97
CA ARG A 88 14.58 -0.82 -19.05
C ARG A 88 14.60 0.36 -18.10
N LEU A 89 15.78 0.84 -17.71
CA LEU A 89 15.87 2.10 -16.98
C LEU A 89 15.39 3.27 -17.85
N ALA A 90 15.66 3.28 -19.15
CA ALA A 90 15.22 4.33 -20.06
C ALA A 90 13.69 4.40 -20.19
N GLU A 91 12.98 3.27 -20.03
CA GLU A 91 11.51 3.21 -19.99
C GLU A 91 10.94 3.93 -18.76
N LEU A 92 11.68 4.02 -17.66
CA LEU A 92 11.22 4.72 -16.46
C LEU A 92 11.23 6.25 -16.67
N PRO A 93 10.27 6.97 -16.09
CA PRO A 93 10.29 8.43 -16.12
C PRO A 93 11.50 8.99 -15.36
N GLU A 94 12.01 10.12 -15.83
CA GLU A 94 13.07 10.84 -15.11
C GLU A 94 12.56 11.38 -13.77
N HIS A 95 11.31 11.84 -13.74
CA HIS A 95 10.61 12.33 -12.56
C HIS A 95 9.09 12.36 -12.81
N GLY A 96 8.36 11.30 -12.45
CA GLY A 96 6.91 11.27 -12.66
C GLY A 96 6.27 9.92 -12.36
N VAL A 97 4.99 9.78 -12.69
CA VAL A 97 4.25 8.51 -12.53
C VAL A 97 4.34 7.71 -13.84
N PRO A 98 4.68 6.42 -13.79
CA PRO A 98 4.58 5.52 -14.93
C PRO A 98 3.18 5.48 -15.55
N GLU A 99 3.10 5.43 -16.88
CA GLU A 99 1.83 5.47 -17.61
C GLU A 99 0.93 4.26 -17.28
N GLU A 100 1.54 3.11 -17.01
CA GLU A 100 0.86 1.86 -16.68
C GLU A 100 0.06 1.98 -15.38
N LEU A 101 0.57 2.74 -14.41
CA LEU A 101 -0.14 3.02 -13.16
C LEU A 101 -1.27 4.02 -13.36
N THR A 102 -1.08 4.99 -14.25
CA THR A 102 -2.13 5.96 -14.59
C THR A 102 -3.29 5.29 -15.33
N THR A 103 -2.98 4.34 -16.21
CA THR A 103 -3.96 3.61 -17.04
C THR A 103 -4.82 2.65 -16.21
N THR A 104 -4.28 2.07 -15.14
CA THR A 104 -5.01 1.14 -14.28
C THR A 104 -5.80 1.82 -13.17
N ALA A 105 -5.59 3.12 -12.94
CA ALA A 105 -6.30 3.87 -11.91
C ALA A 105 -7.80 3.92 -12.21
N ARG A 106 -8.61 3.43 -11.27
CA ARG A 106 -10.08 3.48 -11.33
C ARG A 106 -10.62 4.46 -10.31
N TYR A 107 -11.59 5.26 -10.73
CA TYR A 107 -12.30 6.20 -9.88
C TYR A 107 -13.78 5.81 -9.79
N THR A 108 -14.34 5.89 -8.58
CA THR A 108 -15.78 5.75 -8.34
C THR A 108 -16.24 6.85 -7.40
N GLU A 109 -17.38 7.47 -7.71
CA GLU A 109 -18.02 8.51 -6.86
C GLU A 109 -18.89 7.91 -5.75
N ASP A 110 -19.07 6.59 -5.77
CA ASP A 110 -19.94 5.89 -4.83
C ASP A 110 -19.28 5.79 -3.45
N ALA A 111 -19.63 6.74 -2.59
CA ALA A 111 -19.19 6.79 -1.20
C ALA A 111 -19.73 5.62 -0.34
N SER A 112 -20.69 4.83 -0.82
CA SER A 112 -21.16 3.64 -0.09
C SER A 112 -20.08 2.56 0.02
N VAL A 113 -19.13 2.53 -0.93
CA VAL A 113 -17.95 1.64 -0.91
C VAL A 113 -17.02 1.99 0.26
N ILE A 114 -16.89 3.28 0.60
CA ILE A 114 -16.04 3.76 1.70
C ILE A 114 -16.50 3.19 3.05
N ALA A 115 -17.81 3.17 3.30
CA ALA A 115 -18.37 2.65 4.54
C ALA A 115 -18.14 1.13 4.67
N ARG A 116 -18.24 0.39 3.55
CA ARG A 116 -17.99 -1.06 3.51
C ARG A 116 -16.52 -1.41 3.73
N GLU A 117 -15.61 -0.66 3.10
CA GLU A 117 -14.17 -0.83 3.31
C GLU A 117 -13.76 -0.41 4.75
N HIS A 118 -14.37 0.61 5.34
CA HIS A 118 -14.06 1.00 6.73
C HIS A 118 -14.63 0.06 7.79
N GLY A 119 -15.59 -0.81 7.44
CA GLY A 119 -16.08 -1.88 8.31
C GLY A 119 -15.04 -3.00 8.35
N GLY A 120 -14.17 -2.98 9.36
CA GLY A 120 -13.06 -3.92 9.48
C GLY A 120 -13.45 -5.39 9.26
N TYR A 121 -12.50 -6.18 8.75
CA TYR A 121 -12.70 -7.59 8.39
C TYR A 121 -12.81 -8.56 9.57
N VAL A 122 -12.70 -8.07 10.80
CA VAL A 122 -12.83 -8.87 12.02
C VAL A 122 -14.31 -8.91 12.37
N PRO A 123 -14.97 -10.09 12.38
CA PRO A 123 -16.30 -10.22 12.96
C PRO A 123 -16.23 -9.64 14.37
N SER A 124 -17.02 -8.61 14.65
CA SER A 124 -17.27 -8.27 16.04
C SER A 124 -17.99 -9.47 16.64
N ASP A 125 -17.40 -10.09 17.67
CA ASP A 125 -18.10 -11.01 18.56
C ASP A 125 -19.18 -10.21 19.30
N ALA A 126 -20.21 -9.80 18.57
CA ALA A 126 -21.40 -9.17 19.10
C ALA A 126 -22.42 -10.27 19.32
N ASP A 127 -22.11 -11.14 20.28
CA ASP A 127 -23.13 -11.78 21.10
C ASP A 127 -22.54 -11.96 22.51
N ASP A 128 -22.77 -10.96 23.35
CA ASP A 128 -23.14 -11.20 24.75
C ASP A 128 -23.72 -9.93 25.37
N GLY A 129 -25.05 -9.96 25.53
CA GLY A 129 -25.70 -9.68 26.80
C GLY A 129 -25.60 -8.28 27.42
N ALA A 130 -26.74 -7.57 27.34
CA ALA A 130 -27.39 -6.85 28.44
C ALA A 130 -26.57 -5.89 29.35
N ASP A 131 -26.97 -4.62 29.29
CA ASP A 131 -27.06 -3.63 30.37
C ASP A 131 -26.17 -3.84 31.61
N THR A 132 -25.20 -2.96 31.82
CA THR A 132 -24.86 -2.49 33.17
C THR A 132 -24.49 -1.02 33.13
N GLN A 133 -25.41 -0.17 33.58
CA GLN A 133 -25.11 1.20 34.01
C GLN A 133 -24.14 1.12 35.19
N VAL A 134 -22.91 1.59 34.99
CA VAL A 134 -21.96 1.79 36.07
C VAL A 134 -22.29 3.10 36.79
N ASN A 135 -22.93 3.01 37.96
CA ASN A 135 -23.02 4.11 38.90
C ASN A 135 -21.67 4.28 39.60
N GLU A 136 -21.05 5.45 39.40
CA GLU A 136 -19.92 5.92 40.21
C GLU A 136 -20.41 6.31 41.61
N ALA A 137 -19.92 5.63 42.65
CA ALA A 137 -19.56 6.23 43.94
C ALA A 137 -19.05 5.14 44.89
N GLU A 138 -17.74 5.06 45.11
CA GLU A 138 -17.25 4.79 46.46
C GLU A 138 -15.90 5.47 46.70
N GLU A 139 -15.98 6.50 47.54
CA GLU A 139 -14.94 7.37 48.06
C GLU A 139 -14.01 6.56 48.98
N ARG A 140 -12.74 6.42 48.59
CA ARG A 140 -11.73 5.72 49.41
C ARG A 140 -11.06 6.72 50.36
N ASP A 141 -11.53 6.71 51.60
CA ASP A 141 -10.93 7.39 52.74
C ASP A 141 -9.57 6.74 53.10
N LEU A 142 -8.51 7.54 53.21
CA LEU A 142 -7.15 7.10 53.55
C LEU A 142 -6.84 7.48 55.01
N PRO A 143 -6.37 6.57 55.87
CA PRO A 143 -6.01 6.96 57.23
C PRO A 143 -4.62 7.62 57.29
N ALA A 144 -4.57 8.76 57.98
CA ALA A 144 -3.36 9.53 58.26
C ALA A 144 -2.43 8.81 59.24
N THR A 145 -1.15 8.76 58.90
CA THR A 145 -0.05 8.26 59.75
C THR A 145 0.27 9.26 60.86
N ARG A 146 0.46 8.76 62.09
CA ARG A 146 1.32 9.39 63.09
C ARG A 146 2.08 8.32 63.87
#